data_AF-A0A7X7KYK3-F1
#
_entry.id   AF-A0A7X7KYK3-F1
#
_cell.length_a   1.000
_cell.length_b   1.000
_cell.length_c   1.000
_cell.angle_alpha   90.00
_cell.angle_beta   90.00
_cell.angle_gamma   90.00
#
_symmetry.space_group_name_H-M   'P 1'
#
loop_
_entity.id
_entity.type
_entity.pdbx_description
1 polymer ?
#
loop_
_entity_poly.entity_id
_entity_poly.type
_entity_poly.pdbx_seq_one_letter_code
_entity_poly.pdbx_strand_id
1 'polypeptide(L)'
;MADDSADTRTWFLRISTGTVFGPVSTQGLQTWAEQGRVQAGNAVSPDRKNWQAAETLAELNISWFIEDDSGQLVGPFHKRAAQKIIDERRAPDGARLVAAEDADLSRLRRSPAAGGTGSTGDLQPELDLATNGDDGAEQASAAWTEERESLRLRIAELEEQTRNLLKAAEKDSRSLARQLDQARRQIAAMERELEELRPQAAAAAGPAGGPPANQAQAEQVEAARRELEELRQDGARQVDALKAGLAEAHAARQMAVDEAAALKTELAETQAARQAAVDEAAALKTALEEARSARQSELDDALLAARQDVDTLKKRIAELVGQLAEQATENESAERLRVERDALASSLREARGSYAELLEYSNARDEAHARELAEAAEQCAALQEQVDAAAAVARAAADEAQQEPAQLRELHARLHEQETLLAGILGEDLQTVEKMLALEREAFTTLRDGSLQRQALLQARLTAVQKLQGGETTDVFEREAKVRSDKAQLARMQDALTALQAEHARFVRQAEARERELVSRVRMLELEEERLKERAAEAEPLYQRNQHLTELLNDREQKLAQERQQRSIEQAQLEQAHQTLLNQIETHRQTEPVLPLAAAEAADVAEPSPSRATFRVTPWMRLKK
;
A
#
# COMPACT_ATOMS: atom_id res chain seq x y z
N MET A 1 46.58 -6.70 -22.48
CA MET A 1 47.04 -8.04 -22.91
C MET A 1 46.43 -9.06 -21.96
N ALA A 2 45.25 -9.57 -22.31
CA ALA A 2 44.69 -10.86 -21.86
C ALA A 2 43.56 -11.18 -22.85
N ASP A 3 43.51 -12.43 -23.30
CA ASP A 3 42.86 -12.92 -24.53
C ASP A 3 41.35 -12.63 -24.64
N ASP A 4 40.94 -11.92 -25.69
CA ASP A 4 39.59 -11.94 -26.26
C ASP A 4 39.39 -13.27 -27.04
N SER A 5 39.53 -14.40 -26.35
CA SER A 5 39.05 -15.66 -26.90
C SER A 5 37.53 -15.59 -26.87
N ALA A 6 36.91 -15.43 -28.05
CA ALA A 6 35.47 -15.36 -28.24
C ALA A 6 34.79 -16.60 -27.65
N ASP A 7 34.40 -16.52 -26.39
CA ASP A 7 33.65 -17.57 -25.71
C ASP A 7 32.22 -17.52 -26.26
N THR A 8 31.93 -18.42 -27.20
CA THR A 8 30.62 -18.54 -27.88
C THR A 8 29.57 -19.23 -27.02
N ARG A 9 29.91 -19.53 -25.76
CA ARG A 9 29.00 -20.13 -24.80
C ARG A 9 27.83 -19.20 -24.54
N THR A 10 26.65 -19.82 -24.60
CA THR A 10 25.39 -19.16 -24.38
C THR A 10 24.89 -19.54 -23.00
N TRP A 11 24.52 -18.56 -22.20
CA TRP A 11 24.10 -18.72 -20.82
C TRP A 11 22.65 -18.26 -20.63
N PHE A 12 21.98 -18.93 -19.70
CA PHE A 12 20.67 -18.58 -19.19
C PHE A 12 20.79 -18.28 -17.70
N LEU A 13 20.19 -17.19 -17.25
CA LEU A 13 20.15 -16.76 -15.86
C LEU A 13 18.75 -17.00 -15.29
N ARG A 14 18.66 -17.69 -14.16
CA ARG A 14 17.44 -17.88 -13.38
C ARG A 14 17.57 -17.13 -12.06
N ILE A 15 16.66 -16.19 -11.83
CA ILE A 15 16.55 -15.46 -10.56
C ILE A 15 15.76 -16.28 -9.54
N SER A 16 15.81 -15.90 -8.26
CA SER A 16 15.15 -16.59 -7.14
C SER A 16 13.62 -16.76 -7.30
N THR A 17 12.97 -15.88 -8.07
CA THR A 17 11.54 -15.96 -8.40
C THR A 17 11.21 -17.02 -9.47
N GLY A 18 12.22 -17.66 -10.05
CA GLY A 18 12.07 -18.72 -11.06
C GLY A 18 12.05 -18.23 -12.51
N THR A 19 12.05 -16.91 -12.76
CA THR A 19 12.12 -16.35 -14.11
C THR A 19 13.49 -16.64 -14.76
N VAL A 20 13.48 -17.09 -16.03
CA VAL A 20 14.68 -17.43 -16.80
C VAL A 20 14.92 -16.39 -17.90
N PHE A 21 16.11 -15.82 -17.94
CA PHE A 21 16.57 -14.83 -18.91
C PHE A 21 17.68 -15.40 -19.81
N GLY A 22 17.66 -15.07 -21.09
CA GLY A 22 18.66 -15.48 -22.09
C GLY A 22 18.01 -15.94 -23.39
N PRO A 23 18.80 -16.28 -24.43
CA PRO A 23 20.24 -16.57 -24.43
C PRO A 23 21.15 -15.32 -24.36
N VAL A 24 22.23 -15.37 -23.56
CA VAL A 24 23.24 -14.30 -23.47
C VAL A 24 24.65 -14.87 -23.57
N SER A 25 25.58 -14.14 -24.20
CA SER A 25 27.00 -14.52 -24.22
C SER A 25 27.65 -14.39 -22.82
N THR A 26 28.78 -15.07 -22.62
CA THR A 26 29.59 -14.93 -21.38
C THR A 26 29.91 -13.45 -21.07
N GLN A 27 30.27 -12.66 -22.08
CA GLN A 27 30.55 -11.23 -21.93
C GLN A 27 29.31 -10.41 -21.53
N GLY A 28 28.12 -10.76 -22.05
CA GLY A 28 26.87 -10.13 -21.66
C GLY A 28 26.49 -10.46 -20.21
N LEU A 29 26.72 -11.70 -19.79
CA LEU A 29 26.50 -12.13 -18.40
C LEU A 29 27.46 -11.44 -17.43
N GLN A 30 28.74 -11.26 -17.81
CA GLN A 30 29.71 -10.48 -17.05
C GLN A 30 29.28 -9.02 -16.93
N THR A 31 28.81 -8.41 -18.03
CA THR A 31 28.26 -7.05 -18.02
C THR A 31 27.08 -6.91 -17.06
N TRP A 32 26.20 -7.93 -16.99
CA TRP A 32 25.09 -7.95 -16.05
C TRP A 32 25.55 -8.09 -14.59
N ALA A 33 26.60 -8.86 -14.32
CA ALA A 33 27.23 -8.91 -13.01
C ALA A 33 27.87 -7.57 -12.63
N GLU A 34 28.57 -6.91 -13.56
CA GLU A 34 29.14 -5.56 -13.36
C GLU A 34 28.08 -4.49 -13.06
N GLN A 35 26.88 -4.64 -13.64
CA GLN A 35 25.73 -3.80 -13.41
C GLN A 35 24.95 -4.16 -12.13
N GLY A 36 25.35 -5.21 -11.40
CA GLY A 36 24.66 -5.66 -10.18
C GLY A 36 23.33 -6.37 -10.44
N ARG A 37 23.04 -6.78 -11.69
CA ARG A 37 21.83 -7.52 -12.06
C ARG A 37 21.91 -9.00 -11.73
N VAL A 38 23.13 -9.53 -11.57
CA VAL A 38 23.38 -10.91 -11.11
C VAL A 38 23.75 -10.84 -9.62
N GLN A 39 22.92 -11.46 -8.77
CA GLN A 39 23.11 -11.50 -7.33
C GLN A 39 23.54 -12.89 -6.86
N ALA A 40 24.06 -12.94 -5.64
CA ALA A 40 24.28 -14.16 -4.88
C ALA A 40 23.00 -15.02 -4.83
N GLY A 41 23.13 -16.33 -4.99
CA GLY A 41 22.00 -17.26 -5.06
C GLY A 41 21.25 -17.36 -6.39
N ASN A 42 21.52 -16.49 -7.37
CA ASN A 42 21.00 -16.69 -8.73
C ASN A 42 21.65 -17.92 -9.39
N ALA A 43 20.92 -18.61 -10.25
CA ALA A 43 21.42 -19.79 -10.94
C ALA A 43 21.66 -19.53 -12.42
N VAL A 44 22.74 -20.06 -12.98
CA VAL A 44 23.14 -19.92 -14.38
C VAL A 44 23.25 -21.30 -15.02
N SER A 45 22.83 -21.42 -16.28
CA SER A 45 22.85 -22.68 -17.01
C SER A 45 23.19 -22.45 -18.49
N PRO A 46 24.06 -23.25 -19.11
CA PRO A 46 24.26 -23.20 -20.55
C PRO A 46 23.12 -23.87 -21.34
N ASP A 47 22.48 -24.89 -20.75
CA ASP A 47 21.55 -25.79 -21.46
C ASP A 47 20.11 -25.73 -20.92
N ARG A 48 19.80 -24.79 -20.01
CA ARG A 48 18.54 -24.68 -19.22
C ARG A 48 18.20 -25.88 -18.33
N LYS A 49 19.03 -26.93 -18.35
CA LYS A 49 18.84 -28.17 -17.59
C LYS A 49 19.74 -28.23 -16.35
N ASN A 50 21.04 -27.95 -16.54
CA ASN A 50 22.03 -28.00 -15.47
C ASN A 50 22.28 -26.59 -14.92
N TRP A 51 21.74 -26.32 -13.75
CA TRP A 51 21.81 -25.02 -13.08
C TRP A 51 22.94 -25.00 -12.05
N GLN A 52 23.82 -24.01 -12.14
CA GLN A 52 24.93 -23.78 -11.20
C GLN A 52 24.74 -22.42 -10.54
N ALA A 53 25.20 -22.23 -9.31
CA ALA A 53 25.10 -20.93 -8.65
C ALA A 53 26.00 -19.90 -9.36
N ALA A 54 25.55 -18.67 -9.55
CA ALA A 54 26.31 -17.63 -10.23
C ALA A 54 27.65 -17.33 -9.53
N GLU A 55 27.74 -17.56 -8.22
CA GLU A 55 28.96 -17.45 -7.39
C GLU A 55 30.04 -18.47 -7.78
N THR A 56 29.66 -19.61 -8.37
CA THR A 56 30.62 -20.66 -8.75
C THR A 56 31.39 -20.34 -10.03
N LEU A 57 30.94 -19.36 -10.82
CA LEU A 57 31.64 -18.91 -12.01
C LEU A 57 32.66 -17.83 -11.66
N ALA A 58 33.94 -18.20 -11.69
CA ALA A 58 35.05 -17.27 -11.47
C ALA A 58 35.04 -16.07 -12.43
N GLU A 59 34.52 -16.27 -13.66
CA GLU A 59 34.38 -15.24 -14.69
C GLU A 59 33.45 -14.09 -14.27
N LEU A 60 32.49 -14.35 -13.37
CA LEU A 60 31.55 -13.35 -12.88
C LEU A 60 32.06 -12.57 -11.66
N ASN A 61 33.19 -12.94 -11.05
CA ASN A 61 33.87 -12.19 -9.97
C ASN A 61 32.93 -11.71 -8.84
N ILE A 62 31.93 -12.53 -8.47
CA ILE A 62 30.94 -12.25 -7.41
C ILE A 62 31.48 -12.77 -6.08
N SER A 63 32.55 -12.13 -5.59
CA SER A 63 33.29 -12.54 -4.38
C SER A 63 33.65 -11.38 -3.45
N TRP A 64 32.96 -10.24 -3.58
CA TRP A 64 33.24 -9.04 -2.79
C TRP A 64 32.12 -8.75 -1.80
N PHE A 65 32.49 -8.33 -0.59
CA PHE A 65 31.57 -7.94 0.48
C PHE A 65 31.76 -6.46 0.81
N ILE A 66 30.68 -5.83 1.26
CA ILE A 66 30.68 -4.48 1.83
C ILE A 66 30.62 -4.64 3.34
N GLU A 67 31.60 -4.12 4.05
CA GLU A 67 31.62 -4.05 5.51
C GLU A 67 31.05 -2.71 5.97
N ASP A 68 30.00 -2.77 6.79
CA ASP A 68 29.34 -1.60 7.40
C ASP A 68 30.15 -1.07 8.60
N ASP A 69 29.83 0.14 9.08
CA ASP A 69 30.40 0.78 10.28
C ASP A 69 30.30 -0.06 11.57
N SER A 70 29.32 -0.96 11.60
CA SER A 70 29.08 -1.94 12.68
C SER A 70 29.91 -3.23 12.56
N GLY A 71 30.75 -3.36 11.53
CA GLY A 71 31.59 -4.55 11.26
C GLY A 71 30.82 -5.76 10.72
N GLN A 72 29.60 -5.56 10.19
CA GLN A 72 28.82 -6.60 9.52
C GLN A 72 29.09 -6.63 8.02
N LEU A 73 29.12 -7.84 7.46
CA LEU A 73 29.38 -8.06 6.04
C LEU A 73 28.08 -8.26 5.26
N VAL A 74 27.93 -7.50 4.17
CA VAL A 74 26.82 -7.56 3.21
C VAL A 74 27.36 -7.96 1.83
N GLY A 75 26.88 -9.06 1.27
CA GLY A 75 27.34 -9.62 0.00
C GLY A 75 27.09 -11.13 -0.07
N PRO A 76 27.55 -11.84 -1.13
CA PRO A 76 28.58 -11.44 -2.09
C PRO A 76 28.08 -10.67 -3.32
N PHE A 77 28.91 -9.74 -3.81
CA PHE A 77 28.66 -8.88 -4.98
C PHE A 77 29.84 -8.89 -5.96
N HIS A 78 29.59 -8.41 -7.17
CA HIS A 78 30.67 -8.05 -8.11
C HIS A 78 31.40 -6.79 -7.62
N LYS A 79 32.75 -6.75 -7.71
CA LYS A 79 33.59 -5.62 -7.25
C LYS A 79 33.09 -4.24 -7.69
N ARG A 80 32.81 -4.08 -8.99
CA ARG A 80 32.29 -2.83 -9.58
C ARG A 80 30.89 -2.45 -9.09
N ALA A 81 30.01 -3.43 -8.88
CA ALA A 81 28.67 -3.17 -8.37
C ALA A 81 28.74 -2.72 -6.91
N ALA A 82 29.56 -3.37 -6.10
CA ALA A 82 29.77 -2.98 -4.71
C ALA A 82 30.44 -1.60 -4.56
N GLN A 83 31.42 -1.27 -5.40
CA GLN A 83 32.01 0.09 -5.43
C GLN A 83 30.97 1.15 -5.80
N LYS A 84 30.11 0.90 -6.80
CA LYS A 84 29.01 1.81 -7.15
C LYS A 84 28.04 2.03 -6.00
N ILE A 85 27.70 0.99 -5.24
CA ILE A 85 26.81 1.09 -4.07
C ILE A 85 27.42 2.00 -2.99
N ILE A 86 28.74 1.95 -2.80
CA ILE A 86 29.47 2.83 -1.87
C ILE A 86 29.52 4.27 -2.41
N ASP A 87 29.89 4.44 -3.68
CA ASP A 87 30.04 5.76 -4.31
C ASP A 87 28.70 6.52 -4.42
N GLU A 88 27.59 5.81 -4.63
CA GLU A 88 26.22 6.35 -4.68
C GLU A 88 25.65 6.69 -3.27
N ARG A 89 26.44 6.57 -2.20
CA ARG A 89 26.01 6.71 -0.79
C ARG A 89 24.81 5.83 -0.41
N ARG A 90 24.68 4.70 -1.10
CA ARG A 90 23.63 3.70 -0.83
C ARG A 90 24.10 2.67 0.21
N ALA A 91 25.40 2.64 0.49
CA ALA A 91 26.00 1.99 1.66
C ALA A 91 26.10 2.96 2.86
N PRO A 92 26.15 2.46 4.11
CA PRO A 92 26.34 3.27 5.31
C PRO A 92 27.64 4.10 5.29
N ASP A 93 27.63 5.26 5.94
CA ASP A 93 28.78 6.17 5.98
C ASP A 93 30.00 5.48 6.63
N GLY A 94 31.07 5.29 5.85
CA GLY A 94 32.29 4.60 6.30
C GLY A 94 32.48 3.17 5.77
N ALA A 95 31.56 2.69 4.92
CA ALA A 95 31.62 1.35 4.34
C ALA A 95 32.92 1.05 3.57
N ARG A 96 33.45 -0.17 3.73
CA ARG A 96 34.69 -0.62 3.08
C ARG A 96 34.45 -1.90 2.27
N LEU A 97 35.17 -2.03 1.16
CA LEU A 97 35.18 -3.24 0.36
C LEU A 97 36.15 -4.27 0.94
N VAL A 98 35.66 -5.47 1.21
CA VAL A 98 36.44 -6.61 1.70
C VAL A 98 36.32 -7.76 0.70
N ALA A 99 37.45 -8.33 0.29
CA ALA A 99 37.47 -9.52 -0.57
C ALA A 99 37.05 -10.76 0.24
N ALA A 100 36.41 -11.74 -0.40
CA ALA A 100 36.00 -12.99 0.26
C ALA A 100 37.14 -13.74 0.98
N GLU A 101 38.39 -13.58 0.53
CA GLU A 101 39.57 -14.22 1.13
C GLU A 101 39.98 -13.59 2.48
N ASP A 102 39.71 -12.30 2.66
CA ASP A 102 40.04 -11.52 3.86
C ASP A 102 38.82 -11.32 4.79
N ALA A 103 37.63 -11.75 4.35
CA ALA A 103 36.38 -11.57 5.04
C ALA A 103 36.15 -12.67 6.10
N ASP A 104 35.93 -12.27 7.36
CA ASP A 104 35.50 -13.18 8.42
C ASP A 104 34.01 -13.53 8.23
N LEU A 105 33.76 -14.62 7.49
CA LEU A 105 32.41 -15.08 7.11
C LEU A 105 31.48 -15.35 8.31
N SER A 106 32.01 -15.40 9.53
CA SER A 106 31.19 -15.47 10.76
C SER A 106 30.42 -14.17 11.06
N ARG A 107 30.82 -13.04 10.44
CA ARG A 107 30.19 -11.71 10.54
C ARG A 107 29.20 -11.41 9.41
N LEU A 108 28.95 -12.41 8.55
CA LEU A 108 27.93 -12.31 7.53
C LEU A 108 26.57 -12.10 8.19
N ARG A 109 25.86 -11.08 7.71
CA ARG A 109 24.46 -10.87 8.08
C ARG A 109 23.66 -12.07 7.56
N ARG A 110 23.41 -13.05 8.44
CA ARG A 110 22.77 -14.32 8.07
C ARG A 110 21.30 -14.05 7.72
N SER A 111 21.01 -13.92 6.43
CA SER A 111 19.65 -13.96 5.90
C SER A 111 19.12 -15.39 6.04
N PRO A 112 17.91 -15.62 6.59
CA PRO A 112 17.39 -16.96 6.81
C PRO A 112 17.05 -17.60 5.46
N ALA A 113 17.85 -18.57 5.05
CA ALA A 113 17.57 -19.39 3.88
C ALA A 113 16.89 -20.72 4.28
N ALA A 114 15.88 -21.06 3.46
CA ALA A 114 15.30 -22.39 3.23
C ALA A 114 14.33 -22.94 4.28
N GLY A 115 13.05 -22.59 4.11
CA GLY A 115 11.93 -23.32 4.71
C GLY A 115 10.56 -22.72 4.38
N GLY A 116 9.97 -23.14 3.25
CA GLY A 116 8.52 -23.28 3.07
C GLY A 116 7.61 -22.04 3.15
N THR A 117 7.14 -21.65 1.97
CA THR A 117 5.81 -21.11 1.64
C THR A 117 5.37 -19.75 2.21
N GLY A 118 5.20 -18.79 1.30
CA GLY A 118 4.26 -17.68 1.43
C GLY A 118 4.92 -16.31 1.48
N SER A 119 4.61 -15.49 0.46
CA SER A 119 4.86 -14.04 0.37
C SER A 119 6.23 -13.59 -0.15
N THR A 120 6.42 -13.74 -1.46
CA THR A 120 7.34 -12.91 -2.25
C THR A 120 6.63 -11.63 -2.69
N GLY A 121 6.92 -10.52 -2.03
CA GLY A 121 6.60 -9.18 -2.48
C GLY A 121 7.89 -8.40 -2.65
N ASP A 122 8.02 -7.75 -3.80
CA ASP A 122 8.96 -6.69 -4.14
C ASP A 122 10.43 -7.10 -4.32
N LEU A 123 10.76 -7.41 -5.57
CA LEU A 123 11.79 -6.74 -6.37
C LEU A 123 11.77 -7.35 -7.79
N GLN A 124 10.75 -6.99 -8.57
CA GLN A 124 10.79 -7.06 -10.03
C GLN A 124 10.42 -5.67 -10.56
N PRO A 125 11.13 -5.14 -11.58
CA PRO A 125 10.75 -3.88 -12.22
C PRO A 125 9.42 -4.11 -12.96
N GLU A 126 8.37 -3.42 -12.51
CA GLU A 126 7.06 -3.45 -13.16
C GLU A 126 7.13 -2.80 -14.56
N LEU A 127 6.48 -3.49 -15.48
CA LEU A 127 6.10 -3.01 -16.80
C LEU A 127 4.94 -2.02 -16.62
N ASP A 128 5.03 -0.86 -17.27
CA ASP A 128 4.04 0.21 -17.25
C ASP A 128 2.63 -0.26 -17.68
N LEU A 129 1.67 -0.21 -16.75
CA LEU A 129 0.25 -0.06 -17.06
C LEU A 129 -0.26 1.23 -16.41
N ALA A 130 -0.49 2.23 -17.24
CA ALA A 130 -1.00 3.54 -16.86
C ALA A 130 -2.42 3.44 -16.28
N THR A 131 -2.60 4.02 -15.09
CA THR A 131 -3.89 4.21 -14.43
C THR A 131 -4.51 5.54 -14.87
N ASN A 132 -5.42 5.50 -15.85
CA ASN A 132 -6.39 6.57 -16.04
C ASN A 132 -7.61 6.28 -15.15
N GLY A 133 -8.01 7.28 -14.36
CA GLY A 133 -9.17 7.23 -13.47
C GLY A 133 -10.48 6.92 -14.20
N ASP A 134 -11.53 6.62 -13.43
CA ASP A 134 -12.81 5.97 -13.82
C ASP A 134 -13.46 6.33 -15.18
N ASP A 135 -13.17 7.48 -15.79
CA ASP A 135 -13.59 7.79 -17.18
C ASP A 135 -12.83 6.98 -18.25
N GLY A 136 -11.60 6.58 -17.94
CA GLY A 136 -10.75 5.72 -18.77
C GLY A 136 -11.19 4.26 -18.75
N ALA A 137 -11.89 3.79 -17.73
CA ALA A 137 -12.40 2.42 -17.67
C ALA A 137 -13.59 2.21 -18.62
N GLU A 138 -14.49 3.21 -18.73
CA GLU A 138 -15.58 3.18 -19.70
C GLU A 138 -15.07 3.36 -21.14
N GLN A 139 -14.11 4.26 -21.37
CA GLN A 139 -13.50 4.44 -22.69
C GLN A 139 -12.63 3.24 -23.11
N ALA A 140 -11.89 2.62 -22.18
CA ALA A 140 -11.13 1.40 -22.45
C ALA A 140 -12.07 0.20 -22.65
N SER A 141 -13.19 0.12 -21.94
CA SER A 141 -14.22 -0.89 -22.18
C SER A 141 -14.89 -0.69 -23.56
N ALA A 142 -15.19 0.55 -23.94
CA ALA A 142 -15.76 0.89 -25.25
C ALA A 142 -14.77 0.58 -26.39
N ALA A 143 -13.52 1.02 -26.26
CA ALA A 143 -12.44 0.72 -27.19
C ALA A 143 -12.21 -0.80 -27.30
N TRP A 144 -12.23 -1.53 -26.18
CA TRP A 144 -12.10 -2.98 -26.19
C TRP A 144 -13.31 -3.68 -26.84
N THR A 145 -14.53 -3.16 -26.67
CA THR A 145 -15.70 -3.68 -27.39
C THR A 145 -15.63 -3.42 -28.89
N GLU A 146 -15.15 -2.24 -29.31
CA GLU A 146 -14.94 -1.89 -30.72
C GLU A 146 -13.81 -2.73 -31.35
N GLU A 147 -12.72 -2.96 -30.63
CA GLU A 147 -11.66 -3.89 -31.02
C GLU A 147 -12.19 -5.33 -31.12
N ARG A 148 -13.05 -5.75 -30.19
CA ARG A 148 -13.67 -7.09 -30.24
C ARG A 148 -14.61 -7.24 -31.42
N GLU A 149 -15.37 -6.21 -31.75
CA GLU A 149 -16.29 -6.20 -32.89
C GLU A 149 -15.54 -6.12 -34.23
N SER A 150 -14.48 -5.32 -34.31
CA SER A 150 -13.62 -5.26 -35.50
C SER A 150 -12.86 -6.57 -35.73
N LEU A 151 -12.35 -7.22 -34.68
CA LEU A 151 -11.75 -8.55 -34.78
C LEU A 151 -12.78 -9.61 -35.20
N ARG A 152 -14.01 -9.55 -34.68
CA ARG A 152 -15.10 -10.46 -35.10
C ARG A 152 -15.46 -10.27 -36.57
N LEU A 153 -15.58 -9.03 -37.03
CA LEU A 153 -15.82 -8.72 -38.45
C LEU A 153 -14.66 -9.20 -39.32
N ARG A 154 -13.41 -9.01 -38.87
CA ARG A 154 -12.23 -9.48 -39.61
C ARG A 154 -12.16 -11.01 -39.69
N ILE A 155 -12.50 -11.72 -38.61
CA ILE A 155 -12.62 -13.18 -38.60
C ILE A 155 -13.72 -13.62 -39.56
N ALA A 156 -14.91 -13.01 -39.51
CA ALA A 156 -16.02 -13.33 -40.41
C ALA A 156 -15.65 -13.08 -41.89
N GLU A 157 -14.91 -12.00 -42.18
CA GLU A 157 -14.40 -11.67 -43.51
C GLU A 157 -13.38 -12.73 -43.99
N LEU A 158 -12.43 -13.13 -43.14
CA LEU A 158 -11.46 -14.20 -43.44
C LEU A 158 -12.15 -15.55 -43.65
N GLU A 159 -13.17 -15.86 -42.86
CA GLU A 159 -14.01 -17.05 -43.03
C GLU A 159 -14.81 -17.02 -44.34
N GLU A 160 -15.22 -15.84 -44.81
CA GLU A 160 -15.91 -15.68 -46.08
C GLU A 160 -14.93 -15.77 -47.26
N GLN A 161 -13.73 -15.19 -47.14
CA GLN A 161 -12.65 -15.30 -48.11
C GLN A 161 -12.22 -16.77 -48.30
N THR A 162 -12.03 -17.52 -47.21
CA THR A 162 -11.70 -18.96 -47.28
C THR A 162 -12.84 -19.79 -47.89
N ARG A 163 -14.10 -19.50 -47.54
CA ARG A 163 -15.27 -20.13 -48.19
C ARG A 163 -15.33 -19.85 -49.69
N ASN A 164 -15.00 -18.64 -50.11
CA ASN A 164 -14.99 -18.26 -51.52
C ASN A 164 -13.85 -18.93 -52.29
N LEU A 165 -12.66 -19.04 -51.70
CA LEU A 165 -11.54 -19.79 -52.27
C LEU A 165 -11.87 -21.28 -52.44
N LEU A 166 -12.49 -21.89 -51.43
CA LEU A 166 -12.93 -23.29 -51.52
C LEU A 166 -13.98 -23.51 -52.62
N LYS A 167 -14.97 -22.61 -52.73
CA LYS A 167 -15.99 -22.67 -53.81
C LYS A 167 -15.37 -22.48 -55.19
N ALA A 168 -14.39 -21.59 -55.33
CA ALA A 168 -13.66 -21.39 -56.58
C ALA A 168 -12.86 -22.64 -56.95
N ALA A 169 -12.09 -23.20 -56.02
CA ALA A 169 -11.36 -24.44 -56.22
C ALA A 169 -12.27 -25.64 -56.56
N GLU A 170 -13.46 -25.74 -55.95
CA GLU A 170 -14.45 -26.76 -56.32
C GLU A 170 -15.02 -26.57 -57.72
N LYS A 171 -15.23 -25.32 -58.14
CA LYS A 171 -15.71 -25.00 -59.49
C LYS A 171 -14.65 -25.34 -60.54
N ASP A 172 -13.38 -25.06 -60.25
CA ASP A 172 -12.25 -25.36 -61.14
C ASP A 172 -11.99 -26.87 -61.21
N SER A 173 -12.05 -27.59 -60.09
CA SER A 173 -12.02 -29.06 -60.09
C SER A 173 -13.13 -29.66 -60.96
N ARG A 174 -14.36 -29.16 -60.84
CA ARG A 174 -15.50 -29.62 -61.66
C ARG A 174 -15.34 -29.27 -63.14
N SER A 175 -14.75 -28.13 -63.48
CA SER A 175 -14.53 -27.74 -64.87
C SER A 175 -13.44 -28.61 -65.52
N LEU A 176 -12.34 -28.85 -64.81
CA LEU A 176 -11.25 -29.75 -65.23
C LEU A 176 -11.74 -31.19 -65.41
N ALA A 177 -12.57 -31.70 -64.49
CA ALA A 177 -13.17 -33.04 -64.61
C ALA A 177 -14.06 -33.18 -65.86
N ARG A 178 -14.87 -32.15 -66.17
CA ARG A 178 -15.70 -32.13 -67.39
C ARG A 178 -14.85 -32.08 -68.66
N GLN A 179 -13.76 -31.30 -68.65
CA GLN A 179 -12.81 -31.25 -69.77
C GLN A 179 -12.13 -32.61 -70.00
N LEU A 180 -11.74 -33.31 -68.94
CA LEU A 180 -11.22 -34.68 -69.02
C LEU A 180 -12.22 -35.66 -69.65
N ASP A 181 -13.48 -35.61 -69.22
CA ASP A 181 -14.51 -36.47 -69.79
C ASP A 181 -14.83 -36.14 -71.25
N GLN A 182 -14.78 -34.85 -71.62
CA GLN A 182 -14.95 -34.42 -73.01
C GLN A 182 -13.80 -34.89 -73.91
N ALA A 183 -12.54 -34.73 -73.46
CA ALA A 183 -11.37 -35.20 -74.18
C ALA A 183 -11.40 -36.73 -74.36
N ARG A 184 -11.79 -37.48 -73.31
CA ARG A 184 -11.98 -38.95 -73.40
C ARG A 184 -13.03 -39.35 -74.43
N ARG A 185 -14.16 -38.63 -74.48
CA ARG A 185 -15.22 -38.88 -75.47
C ARG A 185 -14.76 -38.56 -76.89
N GLN A 186 -13.97 -37.51 -77.10
CA GLN A 186 -13.40 -37.17 -78.40
C GLN A 186 -12.41 -38.24 -78.88
N ILE A 187 -11.50 -38.69 -78.00
CA ILE A 187 -10.58 -39.80 -78.31
C ILE A 187 -11.36 -41.06 -78.71
N ALA A 188 -12.38 -41.44 -77.93
CA ALA A 188 -13.21 -42.61 -78.23
C ALA A 188 -14.03 -42.49 -79.52
N ALA A 189 -14.47 -41.27 -79.89
CA ALA A 189 -15.17 -41.04 -81.16
C ALA A 189 -14.23 -41.18 -82.36
N MET A 190 -13.04 -40.56 -82.29
CA MET A 190 -12.01 -40.69 -83.32
C MET A 190 -11.55 -42.15 -83.48
N GLU A 191 -11.47 -42.92 -82.40
CA GLU A 191 -11.17 -44.35 -82.45
C GLU A 191 -12.23 -45.15 -83.22
N ARG A 192 -13.52 -44.82 -83.06
CA ARG A 192 -14.62 -45.46 -83.80
C ARG A 192 -14.58 -45.10 -85.29
N GLU A 193 -14.36 -43.83 -85.62
CA GLU A 193 -14.22 -43.38 -87.02
C GLU A 193 -13.07 -44.13 -87.72
N LEU A 194 -11.98 -44.43 -87.00
CA LEU A 194 -10.88 -45.22 -87.55
C LEU A 194 -11.18 -46.69 -87.72
N GLU A 195 -11.91 -47.28 -86.78
CA GLU A 195 -12.36 -48.66 -86.89
C GLU A 195 -13.31 -48.83 -88.10
N GLU A 196 -14.11 -47.80 -88.43
CA GLU A 196 -14.99 -47.75 -89.61
C GLU A 196 -14.23 -47.51 -90.94
N LEU A 197 -13.15 -46.73 -90.93
CA LEU A 197 -12.32 -46.48 -92.11
C LEU A 197 -11.34 -47.64 -92.42
N ARG A 198 -10.98 -48.45 -91.42
CA ARG A 198 -10.13 -49.65 -91.57
C ARG A 198 -10.60 -50.65 -92.64
N PRO A 199 -11.87 -51.11 -92.65
CA PRO A 199 -12.36 -52.03 -93.66
C PRO A 199 -12.48 -51.39 -95.06
N GLN A 200 -12.69 -50.07 -95.15
CA GLN A 200 -12.75 -49.34 -96.42
C GLN A 200 -11.37 -49.29 -97.11
N ALA A 201 -10.30 -49.08 -96.33
CA ALA A 201 -8.92 -49.17 -96.83
C ALA A 201 -8.53 -50.61 -97.22
N ALA A 202 -9.01 -51.62 -96.46
CA ALA A 202 -8.78 -53.03 -96.80
C ALA A 202 -9.52 -53.47 -98.09
N ALA A 203 -10.70 -52.90 -98.36
CA ALA A 203 -11.44 -53.15 -99.60
C ALA A 203 -10.80 -52.51 -100.85
N ALA A 204 -10.09 -51.38 -100.69
CA ALA A 204 -9.30 -50.75 -101.76
C ALA A 204 -8.01 -51.54 -102.10
N ALA A 205 -7.54 -52.42 -101.22
CA ALA A 205 -6.34 -53.25 -101.39
C ALA A 205 -6.59 -54.65 -101.99
N GLY A 206 -7.76 -54.87 -102.62
CA GLY A 206 -8.07 -56.13 -103.32
C GLY A 206 -7.12 -56.43 -104.51
N PRO A 207 -6.94 -57.70 -104.92
CA PRO A 207 -5.72 -58.19 -105.59
C PRO A 207 -5.67 -57.95 -107.11
N ALA A 208 -6.15 -56.82 -107.64
CA ALA A 208 -6.04 -56.54 -109.08
C ALA A 208 -6.08 -55.04 -109.46
N GLY A 209 -4.91 -54.48 -109.82
CA GLY A 209 -4.77 -53.51 -110.92
C GLY A 209 -4.42 -52.03 -110.62
N GLY A 210 -3.15 -51.66 -110.78
CA GLY A 210 -2.69 -50.31 -111.25
C GLY A 210 -1.76 -49.48 -110.33
N PRO A 211 -0.55 -49.05 -110.78
CA PRO A 211 0.24 -47.96 -110.14
C PRO A 211 -0.09 -46.60 -110.81
N PRO A 212 0.10 -45.41 -110.21
CA PRO A 212 0.64 -44.99 -108.90
C PRO A 212 -0.42 -44.61 -107.84
N ALA A 213 -1.72 -44.81 -108.13
CA ALA A 213 -2.80 -44.43 -107.22
C ALA A 213 -2.75 -45.18 -105.86
N ASN A 214 -2.32 -46.45 -105.87
CA ASN A 214 -2.22 -47.27 -104.65
C ASN A 214 -1.03 -46.87 -103.75
N GLN A 215 0.04 -46.29 -104.28
CA GLN A 215 1.16 -45.78 -103.46
C GLN A 215 0.80 -44.46 -102.78
N ALA A 216 0.16 -43.54 -103.51
CA ALA A 216 -0.34 -42.29 -102.93
C ALA A 216 -1.39 -42.52 -101.84
N GLN A 217 -2.29 -43.51 -102.02
CA GLN A 217 -3.27 -43.89 -101.00
C GLN A 217 -2.62 -44.58 -99.80
N ALA A 218 -1.59 -45.41 -100.00
CA ALA A 218 -0.85 -46.03 -98.89
C ALA A 218 -0.06 -45.00 -98.07
N GLU A 219 0.59 -44.04 -98.73
CA GLU A 219 1.28 -42.92 -98.07
C GLU A 219 0.30 -42.01 -97.32
N GLN A 220 -0.89 -41.75 -97.88
CA GLN A 220 -1.95 -41.01 -97.18
C GLN A 220 -2.47 -41.75 -95.94
N VAL A 221 -2.59 -43.08 -95.99
CA VAL A 221 -2.99 -43.89 -94.82
C VAL A 221 -1.88 -43.93 -93.76
N GLU A 222 -0.61 -43.99 -94.14
CA GLU A 222 0.50 -43.91 -93.19
C GLU A 222 0.66 -42.52 -92.57
N ALA A 223 0.47 -41.45 -93.36
CA ALA A 223 0.46 -40.08 -92.86
C ALA A 223 -0.68 -39.88 -91.86
N ALA A 224 -1.90 -40.32 -92.19
CA ALA A 224 -3.05 -40.26 -91.28
C ALA A 224 -2.81 -41.06 -89.99
N ARG A 225 -2.13 -42.23 -90.07
CA ARG A 225 -1.75 -43.01 -88.88
C ARG A 225 -0.75 -42.26 -88.00
N ARG A 226 0.25 -41.59 -88.58
CA ARG A 226 1.23 -40.80 -87.81
C ARG A 226 0.58 -39.60 -87.14
N GLU A 227 -0.26 -38.87 -87.87
CA GLU A 227 -1.03 -37.75 -87.30
C GLU A 227 -1.95 -38.21 -86.16
N LEU A 228 -2.53 -39.40 -86.25
CA LEU A 228 -3.32 -39.99 -85.17
C LEU A 228 -2.51 -40.47 -83.98
N GLU A 229 -1.32 -41.02 -84.21
CA GLU A 229 -0.41 -41.40 -83.14
C GLU A 229 0.07 -40.15 -82.39
N GLU A 230 0.36 -39.06 -83.11
CA GLU A 230 0.69 -37.75 -82.53
C GLU A 230 -0.47 -37.17 -81.73
N LEU A 231 -1.70 -37.16 -82.29
CA LEU A 231 -2.90 -36.72 -81.56
C LEU A 231 -3.22 -37.58 -80.34
N ARG A 232 -2.95 -38.90 -80.39
CA ARG A 232 -3.07 -39.79 -79.21
C ARG A 232 -2.03 -39.46 -78.14
N GLN A 233 -0.79 -39.23 -78.54
CA GLN A 233 0.27 -38.84 -77.61
C GLN A 233 -0.03 -37.49 -76.97
N ASP A 234 -0.52 -36.53 -77.74
CA ASP A 234 -0.90 -35.21 -77.23
C ASP A 234 -2.17 -35.26 -76.36
N GLY A 235 -3.16 -36.08 -76.73
CA GLY A 235 -4.32 -36.36 -75.89
C GLY A 235 -3.96 -37.05 -74.57
N ALA A 236 -3.04 -38.02 -74.60
CA ALA A 236 -2.54 -38.68 -73.38
C ALA A 236 -1.79 -37.70 -72.47
N ARG A 237 -0.92 -36.84 -73.04
CA ARG A 237 -0.23 -35.77 -72.31
C ARG A 237 -1.22 -34.79 -71.67
N GLN A 238 -2.28 -34.40 -72.39
CA GLN A 238 -3.33 -33.52 -71.85
C GLN A 238 -4.09 -34.20 -70.71
N VAL A 239 -4.46 -35.47 -70.86
CA VAL A 239 -5.15 -36.24 -69.81
C VAL A 239 -4.27 -36.37 -68.55
N ASP A 240 -2.98 -36.63 -68.71
CA ASP A 240 -2.07 -36.76 -67.56
C ASP A 240 -1.77 -35.41 -66.91
N ALA A 241 -1.66 -34.32 -67.68
CA ALA A 241 -1.58 -32.96 -67.15
C ALA A 241 -2.83 -32.58 -66.33
N LEU A 242 -4.03 -32.90 -66.83
CA LEU A 242 -5.29 -32.63 -66.12
C LEU A 242 -5.44 -33.49 -64.85
N LYS A 243 -4.99 -34.76 -64.87
CA LYS A 243 -4.95 -35.60 -63.66
C LYS A 243 -3.99 -35.04 -62.60
N ALA A 244 -2.82 -34.58 -63.01
CA ALA A 244 -1.85 -33.96 -62.11
C ALA A 244 -2.43 -32.70 -61.46
N GLY A 245 -3.04 -31.80 -62.25
CA GLY A 245 -3.71 -30.61 -61.72
C GLY A 245 -4.87 -30.93 -60.78
N LEU A 246 -5.63 -32.00 -61.03
CA LEU A 246 -6.70 -32.45 -60.14
C LEU A 246 -6.16 -33.02 -58.82
N ALA A 247 -5.03 -33.74 -58.85
CA ALA A 247 -4.37 -34.25 -57.66
C ALA A 247 -3.79 -33.10 -56.80
N GLU A 248 -3.17 -32.10 -57.43
CA GLU A 248 -2.67 -30.89 -56.75
C GLU A 248 -3.83 -30.12 -56.08
N ALA A 249 -4.95 -29.94 -56.78
CA ALA A 249 -6.14 -29.29 -56.21
C ALA A 249 -6.73 -30.06 -55.02
N HIS A 250 -6.72 -31.40 -55.05
CA HIS A 250 -7.16 -32.22 -53.92
C HIS A 250 -6.21 -32.12 -52.72
N ALA A 251 -4.90 -32.12 -52.95
CA ALA A 251 -3.91 -31.95 -51.88
C ALA A 251 -4.04 -30.58 -51.21
N ALA A 252 -4.17 -29.51 -51.99
CA ALA A 252 -4.41 -28.16 -51.46
C ALA A 252 -5.70 -28.07 -50.63
N ARG A 253 -6.76 -28.76 -51.05
CA ARG A 253 -8.02 -28.83 -50.28
C ARG A 253 -7.83 -29.57 -48.95
N GLN A 254 -7.10 -30.68 -48.94
CA GLN A 254 -6.83 -31.44 -47.71
C GLN A 254 -6.03 -30.61 -46.72
N MET A 255 -4.97 -29.93 -47.19
CA MET A 255 -4.19 -29.01 -46.34
C MET A 255 -5.07 -27.91 -45.72
N ALA A 256 -5.95 -27.28 -46.50
CA ALA A 256 -6.86 -26.26 -45.98
C ALA A 256 -7.86 -26.82 -44.94
N VAL A 257 -8.26 -28.09 -45.07
CA VAL A 257 -9.14 -28.76 -44.10
C VAL A 257 -8.40 -29.06 -42.80
N ASP A 258 -7.15 -29.53 -42.89
CA ASP A 258 -6.31 -29.83 -41.74
C ASP A 258 -5.94 -28.56 -40.97
N GLU A 259 -5.61 -27.47 -41.67
CA GLU A 259 -5.39 -26.14 -41.09
C GLU A 259 -6.65 -25.63 -40.38
N ALA A 260 -7.84 -25.78 -41.00
CA ALA A 260 -9.10 -25.39 -40.37
C ALA A 260 -9.42 -26.24 -39.12
N ALA A 261 -8.99 -27.51 -39.07
CA ALA A 261 -9.15 -28.35 -37.90
C ALA A 261 -8.23 -27.91 -36.76
N ALA A 262 -6.96 -27.59 -37.05
CA ALA A 262 -6.01 -27.07 -36.08
C ALA A 262 -6.45 -25.72 -35.49
N LEU A 263 -6.94 -24.80 -36.31
CA LEU A 263 -7.46 -23.52 -35.84
C LEU A 263 -8.69 -23.69 -34.94
N LYS A 264 -9.54 -24.70 -35.19
CA LYS A 264 -10.68 -25.01 -34.31
C LYS A 264 -10.24 -25.52 -32.95
N THR A 265 -9.19 -26.34 -32.88
CA THR A 265 -8.66 -26.82 -31.59
C THR A 265 -8.04 -25.68 -30.79
N GLU A 266 -7.26 -24.80 -31.44
CA GLU A 266 -6.70 -23.61 -30.79
C GLU A 266 -7.80 -22.65 -30.29
N LEU A 267 -8.87 -22.48 -31.08
CA LEU A 267 -10.02 -21.67 -30.67
C LEU A 267 -10.74 -22.26 -29.45
N ALA A 268 -10.88 -23.59 -29.37
CA ALA A 268 -11.47 -24.26 -28.21
C ALA A 268 -10.59 -24.13 -26.95
N GLU A 269 -9.27 -24.27 -27.09
CA GLU A 269 -8.31 -24.09 -25.99
C GLU A 269 -8.31 -22.65 -25.47
N THR A 270 -8.30 -21.66 -26.37
CA THR A 270 -8.37 -20.24 -25.98
C THR A 270 -9.72 -19.89 -25.34
N GLN A 271 -10.83 -20.49 -25.77
CA GLN A 271 -12.13 -20.33 -25.11
C GLN A 271 -12.13 -20.94 -23.70
N ALA A 272 -11.56 -22.14 -23.52
CA ALA A 272 -11.44 -22.77 -22.21
C ALA A 272 -10.57 -21.94 -21.24
N ALA A 273 -9.44 -21.43 -21.72
CA ALA A 273 -8.57 -20.55 -20.93
C ALA A 273 -9.28 -19.24 -20.54
N ARG A 274 -10.08 -18.64 -21.43
CA ARG A 274 -10.89 -17.47 -21.12
C ARG A 274 -11.97 -17.78 -20.07
N GLN A 275 -12.62 -18.93 -20.16
CA GLN A 275 -13.62 -19.34 -19.19
C GLN A 275 -13.00 -19.49 -17.79
N ALA A 276 -11.82 -20.15 -17.70
CA ALA A 276 -11.09 -20.30 -16.45
C ALA A 276 -10.68 -18.94 -15.85
N ALA A 277 -10.21 -17.99 -16.67
CA ALA A 277 -9.88 -16.65 -16.20
C ALA A 277 -11.11 -15.87 -15.67
N VAL A 278 -12.29 -16.07 -16.28
CA VAL A 278 -13.55 -15.48 -15.79
C VAL A 278 -13.96 -16.09 -14.45
N ASP A 279 -13.82 -17.40 -14.28
CA ASP A 279 -14.13 -18.10 -13.04
C ASP A 279 -13.17 -17.67 -11.91
N GLU A 280 -11.88 -17.53 -12.21
CA GLU A 280 -10.88 -16.99 -11.27
C GLU A 280 -11.19 -15.53 -10.88
N ALA A 281 -11.55 -14.68 -11.85
CA ALA A 281 -11.94 -13.31 -11.57
C ALA A 281 -13.20 -13.22 -10.68
N ALA A 282 -14.18 -14.12 -10.90
CA ALA A 282 -15.36 -14.21 -10.04
C ALA A 282 -15.01 -14.65 -8.61
N ALA A 283 -14.13 -15.64 -8.46
CA ALA A 283 -13.65 -16.10 -7.15
C ALA A 283 -12.84 -15.03 -6.41
N LEU A 284 -12.01 -14.26 -7.11
CA LEU A 284 -11.29 -13.14 -6.53
C LEU A 284 -12.23 -12.02 -6.10
N LYS A 285 -13.29 -11.74 -6.87
CA LYS A 285 -14.30 -10.75 -6.50
C LYS A 285 -15.03 -11.14 -5.22
N THR A 286 -15.46 -12.40 -5.09
CA THR A 286 -16.11 -12.88 -3.87
C THR A 286 -15.17 -12.85 -2.67
N ALA A 287 -13.91 -13.27 -2.84
CA ALA A 287 -12.91 -13.21 -1.77
C ALA A 287 -12.64 -11.76 -1.31
N LEU A 288 -12.66 -10.80 -2.24
CA LEU A 288 -12.47 -9.39 -1.95
C LEU A 288 -13.68 -8.79 -1.22
N GLU A 289 -14.90 -9.17 -1.57
CA GLU A 289 -16.12 -8.78 -0.85
C GLU A 289 -16.14 -9.36 0.57
N GLU A 290 -15.76 -10.63 0.74
CA GLU A 290 -15.61 -11.27 2.06
C GLU A 290 -14.55 -10.54 2.90
N ALA A 291 -13.37 -10.26 2.36
CA ALA A 291 -12.31 -9.53 3.05
C ALA A 291 -12.74 -8.11 3.45
N ARG A 292 -13.50 -7.42 2.59
CA ARG A 292 -14.08 -6.10 2.92
C ARG A 292 -15.07 -6.20 4.07
N SER A 293 -15.97 -7.19 4.04
CA SER A 293 -16.96 -7.39 5.11
C SER A 293 -16.31 -7.74 6.46
N ALA A 294 -15.28 -8.58 6.45
CA ALA A 294 -14.51 -8.92 7.64
C ALA A 294 -13.81 -7.68 8.21
N ARG A 295 -13.16 -6.89 7.34
CA ARG A 295 -12.51 -5.64 7.76
C ARG A 295 -13.49 -4.63 8.33
N GLN A 296 -14.69 -4.56 7.77
CA GLN A 296 -15.73 -3.67 8.28
C GLN A 296 -16.23 -4.11 9.67
N SER A 297 -16.41 -5.41 9.89
CA SER A 297 -16.72 -5.96 11.22
C SER A 297 -15.63 -5.64 12.25
N GLU A 298 -14.35 -5.80 11.89
CA GLU A 298 -13.24 -5.45 12.78
C GLU A 298 -13.23 -3.97 13.18
N LEU A 299 -13.57 -3.08 12.24
CA LEU A 299 -13.67 -1.64 12.51
C LEU A 299 -14.85 -1.32 13.43
N ASP A 300 -15.99 -1.98 13.23
CA ASP A 300 -17.17 -1.79 14.09
C ASP A 300 -16.91 -2.29 15.52
N ASP A 301 -16.23 -3.44 15.67
CA ASP A 301 -15.80 -3.96 16.98
C ASP A 301 -14.79 -3.03 17.66
N ALA A 302 -13.82 -2.49 16.92
CA ALA A 302 -12.86 -1.52 17.44
C ALA A 302 -13.54 -0.21 17.87
N LEU A 303 -14.54 0.28 17.11
CA LEU A 303 -15.33 1.45 17.49
C LEU A 303 -16.16 1.20 18.74
N LEU A 304 -16.72 0.00 18.89
CA LEU A 304 -17.48 -0.38 20.08
C LEU A 304 -16.57 -0.44 21.31
N ALA A 305 -15.39 -1.04 21.20
CA ALA A 305 -14.38 -1.06 22.27
C ALA A 305 -13.95 0.36 22.66
N ALA A 306 -13.64 1.22 21.68
CA ALA A 306 -13.28 2.62 21.95
C ALA A 306 -14.40 3.40 22.66
N ARG A 307 -15.67 3.14 22.33
CA ARG A 307 -16.82 3.74 23.05
C ARG A 307 -16.89 3.27 24.49
N GLN A 308 -16.66 1.98 24.75
CA GLN A 308 -16.61 1.43 26.10
C GLN A 308 -15.48 2.07 26.92
N ASP A 309 -14.30 2.26 26.32
CA ASP A 309 -13.17 2.94 26.97
C ASP A 309 -13.50 4.40 27.30
N VAL A 310 -14.14 5.13 26.40
CA VAL A 310 -14.61 6.49 26.68
C VAL A 310 -15.59 6.52 27.85
N ASP A 311 -16.51 5.56 27.94
CA ASP A 311 -17.48 5.49 29.03
C ASP A 311 -16.83 5.10 30.37
N THR A 312 -15.81 4.24 30.36
CA THR A 312 -15.03 3.96 31.58
C THR A 312 -14.24 5.18 32.04
N LEU A 313 -13.62 5.93 31.12
CA LEU A 313 -12.93 7.18 31.42
C LEU A 313 -13.88 8.24 31.96
N LYS A 314 -15.09 8.39 31.39
CA LYS A 314 -16.12 9.31 31.92
C LYS A 314 -16.51 8.96 33.36
N LYS A 315 -16.71 7.66 33.66
CA LYS A 315 -17.00 7.22 35.04
C LYS A 315 -15.86 7.55 35.98
N ARG A 316 -14.61 7.34 35.55
CA ARG A 316 -13.43 7.67 36.37
C ARG A 316 -13.29 9.18 36.59
N ILE A 317 -13.54 10.00 35.58
CA ILE A 317 -13.56 11.46 35.71
C ILE A 317 -14.63 11.89 36.71
N ALA A 318 -15.85 11.33 36.63
CA ALA A 318 -16.93 11.63 37.56
C ALA A 318 -16.56 11.26 39.02
N GLU A 319 -15.91 10.11 39.22
CA GLU A 319 -15.41 9.68 40.53
C GLU A 319 -14.34 10.63 41.07
N LEU A 320 -13.36 11.02 40.25
CA LEU A 320 -12.31 11.98 40.64
C LEU A 320 -12.89 13.37 40.96
N VAL A 321 -13.88 13.83 40.20
CA VAL A 321 -14.59 15.08 40.49
C VAL A 321 -15.33 14.99 41.82
N GLY A 322 -15.95 13.84 42.13
CA GLY A 322 -16.56 13.57 43.43
C GLY A 322 -15.55 13.64 44.58
N GLN A 323 -14.40 12.99 44.43
CA GLN A 323 -13.31 13.02 45.41
C GLN A 323 -12.77 14.44 45.65
N LEU A 324 -12.63 15.25 44.59
CA LEU A 324 -12.21 16.65 44.73
C LEU A 324 -13.26 17.49 45.46
N ALA A 325 -14.55 17.24 45.25
CA ALA A 325 -15.61 17.93 45.97
C ALA A 325 -15.61 17.56 47.47
N GLU A 326 -15.42 16.28 47.80
CA GLU A 326 -15.26 15.81 49.19
C GLU A 326 -14.05 16.49 49.86
N GLN A 327 -12.89 16.48 49.20
CA GLN A 327 -11.69 17.16 49.71
C GLN A 327 -11.90 18.67 49.90
N ALA A 328 -12.67 19.33 49.03
CA ALA A 328 -13.01 20.74 49.21
C ALA A 328 -13.83 20.96 50.49
N THR A 329 -14.82 20.11 50.76
CA THR A 329 -15.62 20.19 52.00
C THR A 329 -14.79 19.89 53.25
N GLU A 330 -13.87 18.93 53.18
CA GLU A 330 -12.93 18.63 54.27
C GLU A 330 -12.01 19.83 54.54
N ASN A 331 -11.48 20.47 53.50
CA ASN A 331 -10.65 21.67 53.64
C ASN A 331 -11.43 22.83 54.25
N GLU A 332 -12.67 23.09 53.81
CA GLU A 332 -13.54 24.11 54.43
C GLU A 332 -13.76 23.81 55.92
N SER A 333 -14.00 22.55 56.29
CA SER A 333 -14.17 22.15 57.69
C SER A 333 -12.88 22.35 58.51
N ALA A 334 -11.72 22.05 57.93
CA ALA A 334 -10.42 22.25 58.56
C ALA A 334 -10.10 23.74 58.74
N GLU A 335 -10.47 24.59 57.79
CA GLU A 335 -10.35 26.04 57.91
C GLU A 335 -11.23 26.59 59.03
N ARG A 336 -12.49 26.15 59.14
CA ARG A 336 -13.38 26.54 60.24
C ARG A 336 -12.79 26.16 61.60
N LEU A 337 -12.27 24.94 61.74
CA LEU A 337 -11.62 24.49 62.97
C LEU A 337 -10.35 25.29 63.29
N ARG A 338 -9.58 25.72 62.29
CA ARG A 338 -8.42 26.61 62.49
C ARG A 338 -8.84 27.97 63.03
N VAL A 339 -9.90 28.57 62.46
CA VAL A 339 -10.45 29.85 62.92
C VAL A 339 -10.95 29.74 64.36
N GLU A 340 -11.70 28.68 64.70
CA GLU A 340 -12.16 28.43 66.06
C GLU A 340 -11.01 28.25 67.06
N ARG A 341 -9.98 27.49 66.69
CA ARG A 341 -8.76 27.32 67.50
C ARG A 341 -8.10 28.68 67.76
N ASP A 342 -7.97 29.51 66.73
CA ASP A 342 -7.30 30.80 66.86
C ASP A 342 -8.10 31.78 67.73
N ALA A 343 -9.43 31.74 67.64
CA ALA A 343 -10.33 32.49 68.52
C ALA A 343 -10.27 32.01 69.99
N LEU A 344 -10.22 30.69 70.21
CA LEU A 344 -10.00 30.14 71.56
C LEU A 344 -8.62 30.50 72.11
N ALA A 345 -7.60 30.54 71.26
CA ALA A 345 -6.25 30.94 71.66
C ALA A 345 -6.17 32.44 72.02
N SER A 346 -6.93 33.31 71.34
CA SER A 346 -7.03 34.72 71.72
C SER A 346 -7.80 34.91 73.02
N SER A 347 -8.95 34.25 73.19
CA SER A 347 -9.74 34.36 74.43
C SER A 347 -8.97 33.83 75.65
N LEU A 348 -8.20 32.75 75.48
CA LEU A 348 -7.34 32.22 76.54
C LEU A 348 -6.19 33.19 76.88
N ARG A 349 -5.63 33.88 75.87
CA ARG A 349 -4.63 34.94 76.10
C ARG A 349 -5.23 36.13 76.87
N GLU A 350 -6.43 36.56 76.51
CA GLU A 350 -7.15 37.62 77.22
C GLU A 350 -7.45 37.23 78.67
N ALA A 351 -7.94 36.01 78.90
CA ALA A 351 -8.21 35.50 80.25
C ALA A 351 -6.93 35.36 81.09
N ARG A 352 -5.80 34.98 80.48
CA ARG A 352 -4.50 35.00 81.15
C ARG A 352 -4.05 36.42 81.49
N GLY A 353 -4.29 37.37 80.59
CA GLY A 353 -4.02 38.79 80.83
C GLY A 353 -4.83 39.33 82.01
N SER A 354 -6.15 39.10 82.02
CA SER A 354 -7.00 39.54 83.12
C SER A 354 -6.68 38.85 84.45
N TYR A 355 -6.30 37.57 84.42
CA TYR A 355 -5.82 36.88 85.63
C TYR A 355 -4.51 37.47 86.14
N ALA A 356 -3.57 37.81 85.25
CA ALA A 356 -2.33 38.48 85.64
C ALA A 356 -2.60 39.85 86.26
N GLU A 357 -3.49 40.66 85.67
CA GLU A 357 -3.92 41.94 86.24
C GLU A 357 -4.57 41.78 87.63
N LEU A 358 -5.42 40.77 87.83
CA LEU A 358 -6.01 40.47 89.13
C LEU A 358 -4.96 40.05 90.17
N LEU A 359 -3.95 39.29 89.75
CA LEU A 359 -2.87 38.84 90.61
C LEU A 359 -1.96 40.01 91.00
N GLU A 360 -1.64 40.90 90.06
CA GLU A 360 -0.94 42.16 90.35
C GLU A 360 -1.75 43.05 91.31
N TYR A 361 -3.06 43.16 91.12
CA TYR A 361 -3.95 43.88 92.03
C TYR A 361 -3.96 43.27 93.44
N SER A 362 -4.07 41.94 93.55
CA SER A 362 -4.03 41.24 94.84
C SER A 362 -2.68 41.44 95.53
N ASN A 363 -1.57 41.26 94.81
CA ASN A 363 -0.23 41.46 95.36
C ASN A 363 -0.03 42.91 95.84
N ALA A 364 -0.48 43.91 95.05
CA ALA A 364 -0.40 45.31 95.45
C ALA A 364 -1.25 45.61 96.71
N ARG A 365 -2.42 45.00 96.81
CA ARG A 365 -3.27 45.08 98.00
C ARG A 365 -2.58 44.44 99.21
N ASP A 366 -2.01 43.24 99.05
CA ASP A 366 -1.33 42.53 100.13
C ASP A 366 -0.06 43.27 100.58
N GLU A 367 0.68 43.89 99.66
CA GLU A 367 1.79 44.79 99.98
C GLU A 367 1.33 46.03 100.76
N ALA A 368 0.17 46.60 100.44
CA ALA A 368 -0.41 47.71 101.19
C ALA A 368 -0.83 47.28 102.61
N HIS A 369 -1.52 46.14 102.76
CA HIS A 369 -1.86 45.57 104.08
C HIS A 369 -0.61 45.26 104.91
N ALA A 370 0.46 44.74 104.28
CA ALA A 370 1.71 44.48 104.96
C ALA A 370 2.38 45.78 105.47
N ARG A 371 2.29 46.88 104.71
CA ARG A 371 2.76 48.21 105.15
C ARG A 371 1.92 48.73 106.33
N GLU A 372 0.60 48.63 106.25
CA GLU A 372 -0.31 49.02 107.34
C GLU A 372 -0.05 48.22 108.63
N LEU A 373 0.19 46.90 108.52
CA LEU A 373 0.56 46.07 109.66
C LEU A 373 1.93 46.43 110.25
N ALA A 374 2.90 46.80 109.42
CA ALA A 374 4.20 47.26 109.88
C ALA A 374 4.09 48.59 110.65
N GLU A 375 3.32 49.55 110.13
CA GLU A 375 3.04 50.82 110.81
C GLU A 375 2.29 50.59 112.15
N ALA A 376 1.32 49.68 112.17
CA ALA A 376 0.61 49.31 113.40
C ALA A 376 1.53 48.59 114.42
N ALA A 377 2.47 47.75 113.96
CA ALA A 377 3.44 47.10 114.82
C ALA A 377 4.42 48.11 115.46
N GLU A 378 4.87 49.12 114.72
CA GLU A 378 5.66 50.23 115.26
C GLU A 378 4.87 51.02 116.33
N GLN A 379 3.57 51.25 116.10
CA GLN A 379 2.69 51.88 117.08
C GLN A 379 2.49 51.03 118.34
N CYS A 380 2.33 49.71 118.19
CA CYS A 380 2.22 48.78 119.33
C CYS A 380 3.52 48.71 120.13
N ALA A 381 4.69 48.73 119.49
CA ALA A 381 5.97 48.76 120.18
C ALA A 381 6.13 50.03 121.04
N ALA A 382 5.69 51.19 120.52
CA ALA A 382 5.67 52.44 121.27
C ALA A 382 4.71 52.44 122.46
N LEU A 383 3.58 51.73 122.35
CA LEU A 383 2.62 51.56 123.46
C LEU A 383 3.11 50.55 124.51
N GLN A 384 3.82 49.50 124.10
CA GLN A 384 4.38 48.48 125.01
C GLN A 384 5.44 49.08 125.96
N GLU A 385 6.31 49.98 125.47
CA GLU A 385 7.24 50.74 126.33
C GLU A 385 6.53 51.57 127.41
N GLN A 386 5.32 52.06 127.14
CA GLN A 386 4.52 52.81 128.12
C GLN A 386 3.90 51.90 129.19
N VAL A 387 3.55 50.65 128.84
CA VAL A 387 2.96 49.67 129.76
C VAL A 387 4.01 49.07 130.70
N ASP A 388 5.23 48.81 130.22
CA ASP A 388 6.33 48.30 131.05
C ASP A 388 6.75 49.32 132.14
N ALA A 389 6.59 50.63 131.87
CA ALA A 389 6.77 51.69 132.86
C ALA A 389 5.68 51.68 133.96
N ALA A 390 4.45 51.26 133.64
CA ALA A 390 3.34 51.17 134.60
C ALA A 390 3.40 49.86 135.44
N ALA A 391 3.90 48.77 134.88
CA ALA A 391 4.07 47.49 135.57
C ALA A 391 5.14 47.52 136.70
N ALA A 392 6.07 48.47 136.65
CA ALA A 392 7.05 48.71 137.72
C ALA A 392 6.42 49.35 138.98
N VAL A 393 5.30 50.07 138.85
CA VAL A 393 4.61 50.77 139.95
C VAL A 393 3.62 49.84 140.67
N ALA A 394 3.07 48.84 139.98
CA ALA A 394 2.10 47.89 140.54
C ALA A 394 2.73 46.75 141.37
N ARG A 395 4.05 46.52 141.28
CA ARG A 395 4.77 45.46 142.03
C ARG A 395 5.15 45.84 143.47
N ALA A 396 4.93 47.09 143.89
CA ALA A 396 5.26 47.59 145.23
C ALA A 396 4.08 47.65 146.22
N ALA A 397 2.86 47.28 145.78
CA ALA A 397 1.63 47.38 146.58
C ALA A 397 1.00 46.02 146.93
N ALA A 398 1.74 44.92 146.76
CA ALA A 398 1.23 43.55 146.85
C ALA A 398 1.81 42.73 148.02
N ASP A 399 2.27 43.39 149.07
CA ASP A 399 2.69 42.77 150.34
C ASP A 399 1.92 43.40 151.52
N GLU A 400 0.62 43.13 151.64
CA GLU A 400 -0.12 43.26 152.91
C GLU A 400 -1.49 42.58 152.83
N ALA A 401 -1.89 41.92 153.93
CA ALA A 401 -3.18 41.30 154.24
C ALA A 401 -3.37 39.80 153.92
N GLN A 402 -2.88 39.01 154.88
CA GLN A 402 -3.27 37.64 155.19
C GLN A 402 -4.70 37.54 155.76
N GLN A 403 -5.34 36.39 155.46
CA GLN A 403 -6.43 35.68 156.16
C GLN A 403 -7.87 36.17 155.98
N GLU A 404 -8.73 35.32 155.38
CA GLU A 404 -9.97 34.83 156.02
C GLU A 404 -10.49 33.52 155.37
N PRO A 405 -10.82 32.47 156.16
CA PRO A 405 -11.36 31.19 155.67
C PRO A 405 -12.88 31.28 155.40
N ALA A 406 -13.25 32.14 154.45
CA ALA A 406 -14.55 32.17 153.78
C ALA A 406 -14.39 32.15 152.24
N GLN A 407 -13.25 32.65 151.73
CA GLN A 407 -12.88 32.63 150.32
C GLN A 407 -12.71 31.22 149.75
N LEU A 408 -12.30 30.22 150.56
CA LEU A 408 -12.12 28.84 150.08
C LEU A 408 -13.41 28.15 149.60
N ARG A 409 -14.58 28.54 150.13
CA ARG A 409 -15.87 27.97 149.67
C ARG A 409 -16.35 28.63 148.38
N GLU A 410 -16.13 29.92 148.24
CA GLU A 410 -16.40 30.66 147.00
C GLU A 410 -15.41 30.27 145.89
N LEU A 411 -14.14 30.02 146.23
CA LEU A 411 -13.12 29.49 145.33
C LEU A 411 -13.44 28.06 144.90
N HIS A 412 -14.00 27.19 145.75
CA HIS A 412 -14.47 25.87 145.31
C HIS A 412 -15.68 25.95 144.38
N ALA A 413 -16.62 26.88 144.60
CA ALA A 413 -17.73 27.09 143.65
C ALA A 413 -17.23 27.63 142.30
N ARG A 414 -16.33 28.63 142.31
CA ARG A 414 -15.68 29.16 141.10
C ARG A 414 -14.79 28.13 140.41
N LEU A 415 -14.13 27.25 141.16
CA LEU A 415 -13.33 26.16 140.60
C LEU A 415 -14.23 25.12 139.92
N HIS A 416 -15.40 24.83 140.47
CA HIS A 416 -16.36 23.93 139.82
C HIS A 416 -16.99 24.57 138.57
N GLU A 417 -17.28 25.87 138.59
CA GLU A 417 -17.67 26.63 137.39
C GLU A 417 -16.55 26.65 136.34
N GLN A 418 -15.28 26.82 136.75
CA GLN A 418 -14.14 26.72 135.85
C GLN A 418 -13.94 25.30 135.29
N GLU A 419 -14.15 24.26 136.11
CA GLU A 419 -14.10 22.86 135.66
C GLU A 419 -15.19 22.55 134.63
N THR A 420 -16.41 23.06 134.82
CA THR A 420 -17.49 22.90 133.84
C THR A 420 -17.25 23.68 132.55
N LEU A 421 -16.68 24.89 132.63
CA LEU A 421 -16.26 25.65 131.45
C LEU A 421 -15.11 24.96 130.70
N LEU A 422 -14.11 24.44 131.42
CA LEU A 422 -13.02 23.67 130.83
C LEU A 422 -13.52 22.37 130.20
N ALA A 423 -14.48 21.67 130.82
CA ALA A 423 -15.12 20.50 130.21
C ALA A 423 -15.89 20.87 128.93
N GLY A 424 -16.51 22.04 128.88
CA GLY A 424 -17.13 22.59 127.67
C GLY A 424 -16.13 22.86 126.56
N ILE A 425 -15.05 23.60 126.85
CA ILE A 425 -13.98 23.95 125.90
C ILE A 425 -13.29 22.68 125.39
N LEU A 426 -12.93 21.75 126.29
CA LEU A 426 -12.34 20.46 125.89
C LEU A 426 -13.31 19.62 125.06
N GLY A 427 -14.62 19.71 125.31
CA GLY A 427 -15.65 19.09 124.48
C GLY A 427 -15.72 19.68 123.08
N GLU A 428 -15.63 21.00 122.95
CA GLU A 428 -15.56 21.71 121.66
C GLU A 428 -14.26 21.38 120.91
N ASP A 429 -13.13 21.36 121.61
CA ASP A 429 -11.83 20.96 121.06
C ASP A 429 -11.85 19.51 120.57
N LEU A 430 -12.45 18.58 121.33
CA LEU A 430 -12.63 17.20 120.87
C LEU A 430 -13.49 17.14 119.61
N GLN A 431 -14.58 17.88 119.54
CA GLN A 431 -15.43 17.94 118.34
C GLN A 431 -14.71 18.54 117.13
N THR A 432 -13.87 19.57 117.33
CA THR A 432 -13.07 20.14 116.22
C THR A 432 -12.02 19.15 115.74
N VAL A 433 -11.33 18.45 116.65
CA VAL A 433 -10.37 17.40 116.29
C VAL A 433 -11.05 16.24 115.58
N GLU A 434 -12.23 15.81 116.02
CA GLU A 434 -13.01 14.76 115.32
C GLU A 434 -13.40 15.19 113.89
N LYS A 435 -13.81 16.45 113.71
CA LYS A 435 -14.09 17.02 112.38
C LYS A 435 -12.84 17.08 111.51
N MET A 436 -11.71 17.50 112.06
CA MET A 436 -10.43 17.54 111.33
C MET A 436 -9.98 16.13 110.92
N LEU A 437 -10.09 15.14 111.81
CA LEU A 437 -9.80 13.74 111.49
C LEU A 437 -10.75 13.17 110.42
N ALA A 438 -12.03 13.58 110.41
CA ALA A 438 -12.97 13.21 109.37
C ALA A 438 -12.55 13.80 108.01
N LEU A 439 -12.19 15.09 107.97
CA LEU A 439 -11.70 15.75 106.77
C LEU A 439 -10.38 15.14 106.27
N GLU A 440 -9.46 14.77 107.17
CA GLU A 440 -8.24 14.07 106.80
C GLU A 440 -8.53 12.69 106.22
N ARG A 441 -9.47 11.92 106.80
CA ARG A 441 -9.89 10.63 106.24
C ARG A 441 -10.47 10.79 104.83
N GLU A 442 -11.31 11.80 104.61
CA GLU A 442 -11.84 12.13 103.29
C GLU A 442 -10.72 12.52 102.32
N ALA A 443 -9.76 13.35 102.75
CA ALA A 443 -8.58 13.69 101.96
C ALA A 443 -7.73 12.46 101.61
N PHE A 444 -7.54 11.52 102.53
CA PHE A 444 -6.84 10.26 102.25
C PHE A 444 -7.59 9.38 101.27
N THR A 445 -8.93 9.31 101.35
CA THR A 445 -9.73 8.54 100.38
C THR A 445 -9.63 9.12 98.97
N THR A 446 -9.76 10.45 98.84
CA THR A 446 -9.62 11.12 97.54
C THR A 446 -8.22 10.97 96.95
N LEU A 447 -7.16 11.03 97.78
CA LEU A 447 -5.79 10.77 97.34
C LEU A 447 -5.58 9.32 96.89
N ARG A 448 -6.13 8.34 97.64
CA ARG A 448 -6.07 6.92 97.28
C ARG A 448 -6.78 6.66 95.95
N ASP A 449 -7.99 7.19 95.78
CA ASP A 449 -8.78 7.03 94.56
C ASP A 449 -8.09 7.70 93.37
N GLY A 450 -7.56 8.91 93.55
CA GLY A 450 -6.77 9.60 92.54
C GLY A 450 -5.47 8.88 92.17
N SER A 451 -4.85 8.14 93.10
CA SER A 451 -3.69 7.27 92.82
C SER A 451 -4.10 6.05 92.01
N LEU A 452 -5.19 5.38 92.37
CA LEU A 452 -5.69 4.20 91.64
C LEU A 452 -6.13 4.57 90.21
N GLN A 453 -6.81 5.70 90.03
CA GLN A 453 -7.19 6.21 88.71
C GLN A 453 -5.96 6.52 87.85
N ARG A 454 -4.93 7.16 88.43
CA ARG A 454 -3.66 7.41 87.72
C ARG A 454 -2.97 6.10 87.32
N GLN A 455 -2.94 5.11 88.20
CA GLN A 455 -2.36 3.79 87.88
C GLN A 455 -3.13 3.10 86.75
N ALA A 456 -4.47 3.14 86.79
CA ALA A 456 -5.31 2.57 85.73
C ALA A 456 -5.08 3.28 84.39
N LEU A 457 -4.97 4.61 84.38
CA LEU A 457 -4.65 5.38 83.17
C LEU A 457 -3.26 5.05 82.62
N LEU A 458 -2.26 4.90 83.48
CA LEU A 458 -0.91 4.52 83.07
C LEU A 458 -0.86 3.10 82.52
N GLN A 459 -1.59 2.15 83.11
CA GLN A 459 -1.72 0.79 82.57
C GLN A 459 -2.45 0.79 81.23
N ALA A 460 -3.55 1.54 81.10
CA ALA A 460 -4.26 1.70 79.84
C ALA A 460 -3.35 2.31 78.75
N ARG A 461 -2.59 3.36 79.10
CA ARG A 461 -1.60 3.95 78.19
C ARG A 461 -0.50 2.97 77.82
N LEU A 462 0.01 2.18 78.76
CA LEU A 462 1.04 1.17 78.50
C LEU A 462 0.52 0.09 77.55
N THR A 463 -0.71 -0.39 77.74
CA THR A 463 -1.34 -1.35 76.80
C THR A 463 -1.61 -0.73 75.44
N ALA A 464 -2.02 0.54 75.36
CA ALA A 464 -2.19 1.25 74.10
C ALA A 464 -0.86 1.45 73.37
N VAL A 465 0.19 1.83 74.09
CA VAL A 465 1.55 1.96 73.55
C VAL A 465 2.08 0.60 73.10
N GLN A 466 1.83 -0.49 73.84
CA GLN A 466 2.19 -1.84 73.40
C GLN A 466 1.45 -2.27 72.14
N LYS A 467 0.16 -1.91 71.98
CA LYS A 467 -0.59 -2.14 70.73
C LYS A 467 -0.06 -1.30 69.56
N LEU A 468 0.43 -0.09 69.82
CA LEU A 468 1.00 0.79 68.79
C LEU A 468 2.45 0.42 68.42
N GLN A 469 3.26 -0.02 69.40
CA GLN A 469 4.64 -0.46 69.20
C GLN A 469 4.72 -1.89 68.65
N GLY A 470 3.75 -2.73 69.01
CA GLY A 470 3.52 -4.06 68.44
C GLY A 470 2.36 -4.05 67.47
N GLY A 471 2.36 -3.12 66.49
CA GLY A 471 1.52 -3.30 65.31
C GLY A 471 1.73 -4.73 64.82
N GLU A 472 0.64 -5.48 64.65
CA GLU A 472 0.69 -6.92 64.43
C GLU A 472 1.75 -7.22 63.37
N THR A 473 2.75 -8.05 63.69
CA THR A 473 3.87 -8.32 62.76
C THR A 473 3.39 -8.80 61.38
N THR A 474 2.16 -9.33 61.33
CA THR A 474 1.39 -9.65 60.11
C THR A 474 1.18 -8.45 59.20
N ASP A 475 0.83 -7.27 59.72
CA ASP A 475 0.57 -6.06 58.92
C ASP A 475 1.82 -5.57 58.19
N VAL A 476 3.00 -5.72 58.81
CA VAL A 476 4.27 -5.34 58.17
C VAL A 476 4.58 -6.27 57.01
N PHE A 477 4.42 -7.58 57.19
CA PHE A 477 4.62 -8.56 56.10
C PHE A 477 3.59 -8.39 54.98
N GLU A 478 2.33 -8.08 55.31
CA GLU A 478 1.29 -7.80 54.31
C GLU A 478 1.57 -6.51 53.54
N ARG A 479 2.01 -5.44 54.21
CA ARG A 479 2.43 -4.20 53.55
C ARG A 479 3.63 -4.43 52.65
N GLU A 480 4.64 -5.18 53.10
CA GLU A 480 5.78 -5.52 52.26
C GLU A 480 5.39 -6.41 51.07
N ALA A 481 4.47 -7.38 51.27
CA ALA A 481 3.96 -8.22 50.18
C ALA A 481 3.19 -7.40 49.14
N LYS A 482 2.34 -6.45 49.60
CA LYS A 482 1.64 -5.50 48.73
C LYS A 482 2.61 -4.58 47.98
N VAL A 483 3.60 -4.00 48.65
CA VAL A 483 4.62 -3.18 47.99
C VAL A 483 5.42 -3.98 46.96
N ARG A 484 5.73 -5.26 47.23
CA ARG A 484 6.39 -6.15 46.25
C ARG A 484 5.47 -6.45 45.07
N SER A 485 4.18 -6.69 45.28
CA SER A 485 3.22 -6.90 44.19
C SER A 485 3.02 -5.65 43.34
N ASP A 486 2.90 -4.49 43.97
CA ASP A 486 2.71 -3.21 43.30
C ASP A 486 3.96 -2.84 42.48
N LYS A 487 5.15 -3.09 43.04
CA LYS A 487 6.41 -2.92 42.30
C LYS A 487 6.51 -3.87 41.11
N ALA A 488 6.05 -5.12 41.24
CA ALA A 488 6.01 -6.06 40.14
C ALA A 488 4.98 -5.66 39.06
N GLN A 489 3.83 -5.11 39.46
CA GLN A 489 2.83 -4.58 38.54
C GLN A 489 3.37 -3.35 37.79
N LEU A 490 4.03 -2.42 38.49
CA LEU A 490 4.66 -1.26 37.86
C LEU A 490 5.73 -1.66 36.85
N ALA A 491 6.55 -2.67 37.16
CA ALA A 491 7.53 -3.20 36.20
C ALA A 491 6.86 -3.76 34.93
N ARG A 492 5.77 -4.53 35.08
CA ARG A 492 5.00 -5.05 33.94
C ARG A 492 4.36 -3.94 33.11
N MET A 493 3.86 -2.88 33.75
CA MET A 493 3.29 -1.74 33.04
C MET A 493 4.36 -0.93 32.30
N GLN A 494 5.56 -0.80 32.89
CA GLN A 494 6.72 -0.21 32.22
C GLN A 494 7.14 -1.04 31.01
N ASP A 495 7.25 -2.36 31.16
CA ASP A 495 7.57 -3.26 30.04
C ASP A 495 6.52 -3.14 28.92
N ALA A 496 5.22 -3.12 29.26
CA ALA A 496 4.14 -2.93 28.31
C ALA A 496 4.22 -1.56 27.60
N LEU A 497 4.54 -0.47 28.31
CA LEU A 497 4.75 0.84 27.70
C LEU A 497 5.95 0.85 26.76
N THR A 498 7.07 0.23 27.14
CA THR A 498 8.25 0.13 26.27
C THR A 498 7.98 -0.72 25.02
N ALA A 499 7.19 -1.80 25.15
CA ALA A 499 6.74 -2.60 24.02
C ALA A 499 5.86 -1.79 23.08
N LEU A 500 4.88 -1.04 23.60
CA LEU A 500 3.99 -0.20 22.80
C LEU A 500 4.75 0.95 22.11
N GLN A 501 5.74 1.55 22.77
CA GLN A 501 6.64 2.52 22.15
C GLN A 501 7.47 1.91 21.03
N ALA A 502 7.96 0.67 21.20
CA ALA A 502 8.70 -0.05 20.17
C ALA A 502 7.80 -0.40 18.96
N GLU A 503 6.55 -0.78 19.19
CA GLU A 503 5.56 -1.02 18.14
C GLU A 503 5.23 0.26 17.37
N HIS A 504 4.97 1.37 18.09
CA HIS A 504 4.73 2.66 17.45
C HIS A 504 5.93 3.11 16.60
N ALA A 505 7.16 2.95 17.10
CA ALA A 505 8.37 3.25 16.33
C ALA A 505 8.50 2.37 15.07
N ARG A 506 8.05 1.11 15.11
CA ARG A 506 8.00 0.24 13.92
C ARG A 506 6.98 0.73 12.91
N PHE A 507 5.78 1.11 13.35
CA PHE A 507 4.75 1.64 12.46
C PHE A 507 5.16 2.96 11.80
N VAL A 508 5.81 3.86 12.55
CA VAL A 508 6.36 5.11 11.98
C VAL A 508 7.40 4.81 10.90
N ARG A 509 8.33 3.88 11.15
CA ARG A 509 9.32 3.48 10.15
C ARG A 509 8.68 2.85 8.91
N GLN A 510 7.63 2.05 9.08
CA GLN A 510 6.87 1.49 7.96
C GLN A 510 6.14 2.58 7.15
N ALA A 511 5.57 3.57 7.81
CA ALA A 511 4.93 4.71 7.15
C ALA A 511 5.97 5.54 6.37
N GLU A 512 7.10 5.88 6.97
CA GLU A 512 8.19 6.58 6.29
C GLU A 512 8.75 5.80 5.10
N ALA A 513 8.83 4.47 5.19
CA ALA A 513 9.25 3.64 4.07
C ALA A 513 8.26 3.71 2.91
N ARG A 514 6.96 3.59 3.19
CA ARG A 514 5.90 3.75 2.19
C ARG A 514 5.88 5.15 1.57
N GLU A 515 6.11 6.20 2.37
CA GLU A 515 6.23 7.56 1.85
C GLU A 515 7.41 7.68 0.87
N ARG A 516 8.57 7.10 1.21
CA ARG A 516 9.74 7.10 0.32
C ARG A 516 9.48 6.33 -0.98
N GLU A 517 8.80 5.18 -0.89
CA GLU A 517 8.38 4.40 -2.06
C GLU A 517 7.44 5.20 -2.95
N LEU A 518 6.41 5.83 -2.38
CA LEU A 518 5.48 6.68 -3.12
C LEU A 518 6.18 7.88 -3.77
N VAL A 519 7.08 8.55 -3.05
CA VAL A 519 7.89 9.64 -3.61
C VAL A 519 8.76 9.15 -4.77
N SER A 520 9.35 7.95 -4.65
CA SER A 520 10.14 7.37 -5.74
C SER A 520 9.29 7.03 -6.96
N ARG A 521 8.08 6.51 -6.76
CA ARG A 521 7.13 6.19 -7.83
C ARG A 521 6.64 7.45 -8.54
N VAL A 522 6.33 8.51 -7.79
CA VAL A 522 5.95 9.81 -8.36
C VAL A 522 7.06 10.35 -9.25
N ARG A 523 8.32 10.32 -8.79
CA ARG A 523 9.46 10.76 -9.62
C ARG A 523 9.65 9.92 -10.89
N MET A 524 9.41 8.61 -10.82
CA MET A 524 9.46 7.75 -12.02
C MET A 524 8.36 8.13 -13.03
N LEU A 525 7.14 8.34 -12.54
CA LEU A 525 6.01 8.78 -13.37
C LEU A 525 6.26 10.17 -13.97
N GLU A 526 6.86 11.11 -13.22
CA GLU A 526 7.26 12.42 -13.75
C GLU A 526 8.27 12.28 -14.90
N LEU A 527 9.28 11.39 -14.76
CA LEU A 527 10.25 11.12 -15.82
C LEU A 527 9.61 10.44 -17.05
N GLU A 528 8.65 9.55 -16.84
CA GLU A 528 7.89 8.92 -17.93
C GLU A 528 6.99 9.93 -18.64
N GLU A 529 6.36 10.84 -17.90
CA GLU A 529 5.58 11.95 -18.46
C GLU A 529 6.46 12.83 -19.34
N GLU A 530 7.66 13.20 -18.87
CA GLU A 530 8.64 13.95 -19.66
C GLU A 530 9.03 13.20 -20.94
N ARG A 531 9.33 11.90 -20.85
CA ARG A 531 9.64 11.07 -22.03
C ARG A 531 8.48 10.98 -23.02
N LEU A 532 7.24 10.88 -22.54
CA LEU A 532 6.06 10.85 -23.40
C LEU A 532 5.82 12.19 -24.06
N LYS A 533 6.06 13.31 -23.35
CA LYS A 533 6.02 14.66 -23.94
C LYS A 533 7.07 14.83 -25.03
N GLU A 534 8.29 14.34 -24.82
CA GLU A 534 9.35 14.35 -25.85
C GLU A 534 8.92 13.56 -27.09
N ARG A 535 8.40 12.33 -26.91
CA ARG A 535 7.88 11.51 -28.04
C ARG A 535 6.71 12.17 -28.75
N ALA A 536 5.82 12.83 -28.03
CA ALA A 536 4.71 13.57 -28.62
C ALA A 536 5.23 14.76 -29.46
N ALA A 537 6.19 15.52 -28.93
CA ALA A 537 6.83 16.61 -29.65
C ALA A 537 7.58 16.13 -30.91
N GLU A 538 8.18 14.94 -30.88
CA GLU A 538 8.78 14.32 -32.08
C GLU A 538 7.73 13.87 -33.12
N ALA A 539 6.54 13.45 -32.67
CA ALA A 539 5.46 13.00 -33.56
C ALA A 539 4.68 14.16 -34.22
N GLU A 540 4.55 15.30 -33.55
CA GLU A 540 3.86 16.50 -34.06
C GLU A 540 4.28 16.92 -35.48
N PRO A 541 5.58 17.10 -35.80
CA PRO A 541 5.99 17.50 -37.15
C PRO A 541 5.68 16.44 -38.21
N LEU A 542 5.71 15.15 -37.85
CA LEU A 542 5.33 14.06 -38.75
C LEU A 542 3.83 14.06 -39.03
N TYR A 543 3.02 14.36 -38.00
CA TYR A 543 1.58 14.52 -38.13
C TYR A 543 1.24 15.73 -39.01
N GLN A 544 1.83 16.89 -38.75
CA GLN A 544 1.68 18.10 -39.58
C GLN A 544 2.09 17.84 -41.04
N ARG A 545 3.18 17.11 -41.26
CA ARG A 545 3.62 16.73 -42.62
C ARG A 545 2.62 15.81 -43.31
N ASN A 546 2.05 14.83 -42.59
CA ASN A 546 1.00 13.96 -43.14
C ASN A 546 -0.26 14.77 -43.49
N GLN A 547 -0.70 15.67 -42.61
CA GLN A 547 -1.83 16.56 -42.89
C GLN A 547 -1.59 17.38 -44.16
N HIS A 548 -0.43 18.02 -44.29
CA HIS A 548 -0.08 18.77 -45.49
C HIS A 548 -0.04 17.89 -46.75
N LEU A 549 0.49 16.66 -46.65
CA LEU A 549 0.46 15.71 -47.78
C LEU A 549 -0.98 15.29 -48.16
N THR A 550 -1.86 15.09 -47.18
CA THR A 550 -3.27 14.80 -47.45
C THR A 550 -4.00 15.97 -48.12
N GLU A 551 -3.71 17.21 -47.70
CA GLU A 551 -4.23 18.42 -48.36
C GLU A 551 -3.74 18.51 -49.81
N LEU A 552 -2.44 18.28 -50.06
CA LEU A 552 -1.89 18.26 -51.41
C LEU A 552 -2.51 17.17 -52.30
N LEU A 553 -2.78 15.98 -51.74
CA LEU A 553 -3.45 14.91 -52.47
C LEU A 553 -4.89 15.30 -52.83
N ASN A 554 -5.64 15.83 -51.86
CA ASN A 554 -7.01 16.33 -52.10
C ASN A 554 -7.03 17.43 -53.17
N ASP A 555 -6.10 18.39 -53.11
CA ASP A 555 -5.97 19.43 -54.13
C ASP A 555 -5.66 18.84 -55.52
N ARG A 556 -4.82 17.81 -55.59
CA ARG A 556 -4.50 17.14 -56.86
C ARG A 556 -5.69 16.36 -57.40
N GLU A 557 -6.44 15.68 -56.54
CA GLU A 557 -7.67 14.97 -56.90
C GLU A 557 -8.73 15.94 -57.41
N GLN A 558 -8.91 17.09 -56.74
CA GLN A 558 -9.81 18.15 -57.21
C GLN A 558 -9.39 18.68 -58.58
N LYS A 559 -8.08 18.94 -58.79
CA LYS A 559 -7.55 19.35 -60.11
C LYS A 559 -7.79 18.28 -61.17
N LEU A 560 -7.57 17.00 -60.86
CA LEU A 560 -7.84 15.89 -61.79
C LEU A 560 -9.34 15.76 -62.09
N ALA A 561 -10.22 15.99 -61.11
CA ALA A 561 -11.67 16.01 -61.32
C ALA A 561 -12.08 17.17 -62.24
N GLN A 562 -11.51 18.36 -62.05
CA GLN A 562 -11.71 19.51 -62.94
C GLN A 562 -11.19 19.23 -64.36
N GLU A 563 -10.00 18.63 -64.51
CA GLU A 563 -9.46 18.22 -65.82
C GLU A 563 -10.40 17.21 -66.52
N ARG A 564 -10.96 16.23 -65.78
CA ARG A 564 -11.94 15.27 -66.32
C ARG A 564 -13.23 15.96 -66.74
N GLN A 565 -13.74 16.89 -65.94
CA GLN A 565 -14.92 17.69 -66.29
C GLN A 565 -14.68 18.52 -67.54
N GLN A 566 -13.54 19.22 -67.63
CA GLN A 566 -13.16 19.99 -68.82
C GLN A 566 -13.09 19.11 -70.06
N ARG A 567 -12.43 17.95 -69.99
CA ARG A 567 -12.39 16.99 -71.11
C ARG A 567 -13.77 16.49 -71.50
N SER A 568 -14.67 16.25 -70.55
CA SER A 568 -16.05 15.84 -70.85
C SER A 568 -16.84 16.94 -71.55
N ILE A 569 -16.62 18.20 -71.17
CA ILE A 569 -17.25 19.37 -71.82
C ILE A 569 -16.68 19.52 -73.24
N GLU A 570 -15.36 19.41 -73.42
CA GLU A 570 -14.71 19.46 -74.73
C GLU A 570 -15.22 18.34 -75.66
N GLN A 571 -15.36 17.11 -75.15
CA GLN A 571 -15.94 15.99 -75.91
C GLN A 571 -17.40 16.27 -76.30
N ALA A 572 -18.23 16.73 -75.37
CA ALA A 572 -19.61 17.08 -75.66
C ALA A 572 -19.72 18.22 -76.70
N GLN A 573 -18.81 19.21 -76.65
CA GLN A 573 -18.74 20.28 -77.65
C GLN A 573 -18.34 19.74 -79.03
N LEU A 574 -17.36 18.83 -79.10
CA LEU A 574 -16.97 18.18 -80.35
C LEU A 574 -18.11 17.32 -80.92
N GLU A 575 -18.83 16.57 -80.07
CA GLU A 575 -20.00 15.80 -80.48
C GLU A 575 -21.11 16.72 -81.02
N GLN A 576 -21.40 17.83 -80.33
CA GLN A 576 -22.35 18.84 -80.81
C GLN A 576 -21.89 19.45 -82.14
N ALA A 577 -20.61 19.78 -82.30
CA ALA A 577 -20.06 20.28 -83.56
C ALA A 577 -20.15 19.25 -84.69
N HIS A 578 -19.91 17.97 -84.40
CA HIS A 578 -20.10 16.89 -85.36
C HIS A 578 -21.57 16.73 -85.76
N GLN A 579 -22.50 16.78 -84.80
CA GLN A 579 -23.94 16.72 -85.07
C GLN A 579 -24.41 17.92 -85.90
N THR A 580 -23.93 19.14 -85.62
CA THR A 580 -24.28 20.31 -86.42
C THR A 580 -23.72 20.22 -87.84
N LEU A 581 -22.50 19.72 -88.03
CA LEU A 581 -21.94 19.45 -89.35
C LEU A 581 -22.74 18.37 -90.11
N LEU A 582 -23.13 17.28 -89.44
CA LEU A 582 -23.98 16.25 -90.05
C LEU A 582 -25.33 16.83 -90.47
N ASN A 583 -25.98 17.62 -89.61
CA ASN A 583 -27.23 18.30 -89.93
C ASN A 583 -27.05 19.28 -91.10
N GLN A 584 -25.94 20.02 -91.15
CA GLN A 584 -25.62 20.90 -92.29
C GLN A 584 -25.44 20.09 -93.58
N ILE A 585 -24.70 18.98 -93.55
CA ILE A 585 -24.56 18.07 -94.70
C ILE A 585 -25.93 17.54 -95.14
N GLU A 586 -26.80 17.14 -94.21
CA GLU A 586 -28.15 16.70 -94.51
C GLU A 586 -29.00 17.81 -95.14
N THR A 587 -28.95 19.03 -94.60
CA THR A 587 -29.64 20.19 -95.21
C THR A 587 -29.09 20.54 -96.59
N HIS A 588 -27.76 20.44 -96.81
CA HIS A 588 -27.14 20.63 -98.12
C HIS A 588 -27.56 19.53 -99.11
N ARG A 589 -27.60 18.27 -98.69
CA ARG A 589 -28.18 17.17 -99.50
C ARG A 589 -29.65 17.38 -99.84
N GLN A 590 -30.42 17.98 -98.93
CA GLN A 590 -31.84 18.30 -99.18
C GLN A 590 -32.02 19.53 -100.09
N THR A 591 -31.04 20.43 -100.14
CA THR A 591 -31.07 21.67 -100.94
C THR A 591 -30.32 21.55 -102.27
N GLU A 592 -29.65 20.44 -102.57
CA GLU A 592 -29.17 20.12 -103.92
C GLU A 592 -30.32 19.58 -104.80
N PRO A 593 -30.87 20.37 -105.75
CA PRO A 593 -31.76 19.84 -106.77
C PRO A 593 -30.96 19.02 -107.78
N VAL A 594 -31.44 17.80 -108.03
CA VAL A 594 -31.05 16.88 -109.10
C VAL A 594 -30.88 17.64 -110.43
N LEU A 595 -29.63 17.85 -110.86
CA LEU A 595 -29.31 18.23 -112.23
C LEU A 595 -29.20 16.95 -113.08
N PRO A 596 -29.88 16.87 -114.23
CA PRO A 596 -30.02 15.64 -115.00
C PRO A 596 -28.77 15.33 -115.83
N LEU A 597 -28.52 14.02 -116.01
CA LEU A 597 -27.53 13.47 -116.93
C LEU A 597 -27.75 14.00 -118.36
N ALA A 598 -26.73 14.66 -118.92
CA ALA A 598 -26.54 14.80 -120.36
C ALA A 598 -25.10 14.37 -120.72
N ALA A 599 -24.99 13.54 -121.74
CA ALA A 599 -23.78 12.83 -122.15
C ALA A 599 -22.94 13.62 -123.16
N ALA A 600 -21.66 13.21 -123.23
CA ALA A 600 -20.64 13.42 -124.28
C ALA A 600 -19.91 14.80 -124.20
N GLU A 601 -18.59 14.92 -124.36
CA GLU A 601 -17.65 14.22 -125.26
C GLU A 601 -16.19 14.20 -124.73
N ALA A 602 -15.37 13.43 -125.45
CA ALA A 602 -13.95 13.12 -125.33
C ALA A 602 -12.96 14.30 -125.45
N ALA A 603 -11.68 13.96 -125.21
CA ALA A 603 -10.40 14.68 -125.40
C ALA A 603 -9.86 15.35 -124.11
N ASP A 604 -8.59 15.25 -123.73
CA ASP A 604 -7.41 14.63 -124.33
C ASP A 604 -6.28 14.55 -123.27
N VAL A 605 -5.31 13.70 -123.58
CA VAL A 605 -3.92 13.54 -123.10
C VAL A 605 -3.25 14.76 -122.42
N ALA A 606 -2.56 14.54 -121.28
CA ALA A 606 -1.15 14.93 -121.02
C ALA A 606 -0.72 14.84 -119.52
N GLU A 607 0.30 14.02 -119.24
CA GLU A 607 1.27 14.20 -118.14
C GLU A 607 2.19 15.45 -118.42
N PRO A 608 3.16 15.90 -117.56
CA PRO A 608 3.66 15.39 -116.28
C PRO A 608 3.91 16.46 -115.18
N SER A 609 4.37 15.98 -114.00
CA SER A 609 4.95 16.67 -112.83
C SER A 609 5.83 17.92 -113.10
N PRO A 610 5.92 18.86 -112.14
CA PRO A 610 7.09 18.94 -111.22
C PRO A 610 6.65 19.40 -109.80
N SER A 611 7.40 19.42 -108.69
CA SER A 611 8.79 19.17 -108.30
C SER A 611 8.85 19.09 -106.77
N ARG A 612 9.95 18.50 -106.27
CA ARG A 612 10.43 18.48 -104.86
C ARG A 612 10.19 19.79 -104.09
N ALA A 613 9.69 19.70 -102.85
CA ALA A 613 10.43 20.03 -101.62
C ALA A 613 9.54 20.08 -100.36
N THR A 614 10.16 19.75 -99.23
CA THR A 614 9.75 20.00 -97.82
C THR A 614 8.88 18.95 -97.11
N PHE A 615 9.59 17.93 -96.60
CA PHE A 615 9.19 17.17 -95.42
C PHE A 615 9.15 18.13 -94.21
N ARG A 616 7.95 18.52 -93.75
CA ARG A 616 7.79 19.21 -92.45
C ARG A 616 7.48 18.18 -91.38
N VAL A 617 8.48 17.89 -90.55
CA VAL A 617 8.32 17.19 -89.27
C VAL A 617 7.44 18.05 -88.37
N THR A 618 6.37 17.47 -87.82
CA THR A 618 5.43 18.14 -86.91
C THR A 618 5.97 18.18 -85.46
N PRO A 619 5.57 19.17 -84.64
CA PRO A 619 6.35 19.62 -83.47
C PRO A 619 6.32 18.73 -82.22
N TRP A 620 5.61 17.59 -82.23
CA TRP A 620 5.43 16.73 -81.06
C TRP A 620 6.43 15.55 -80.98
N MET A 621 7.26 15.33 -82.01
CA MET A 621 8.36 14.35 -82.00
C MET A 621 9.69 14.93 -81.51
N ARG A 622 9.67 15.76 -80.45
CA ARG A 622 10.88 16.09 -79.68
C ARG A 622 10.81 15.44 -78.31
N LEU A 623 11.35 14.22 -78.21
CA LEU A 623 11.77 13.63 -76.94
C LEU A 623 12.89 14.50 -76.36
N LYS A 624 12.65 15.15 -75.21
CA LYS A 624 13.72 15.75 -74.41
C LYS A 624 14.50 14.64 -73.71
N LYS A 625 15.81 14.66 -73.93
CA LYS A 625 16.81 14.08 -73.02
C LYS A 625 16.88 14.88 -71.74
#